data_AF-A0A285V7R1-F1
#
_entry.id   AF-A0A285V7R1-F1
#
_cell.length_a   1.000
_cell.length_b   1.000
_cell.length_c   1.000
_cell.angle_alpha   90.00
_cell.angle_beta   90.00
_cell.angle_gamma   90.00
#
_symmetry.space_group_name_H-M   'P 1'
#
loop_
_entity.id
_entity.type
_entity.pdbx_description
1 polymer ?
#
loop_
_entity_poly.entity_id
_entity_poly.type
_entity_poly.pdbx_seq_one_letter_code
_entity_poly.pdbx_strand_id
1 'polypeptide(L)'
;MPGRATSQDFAAWLELNPDTRAHLWLTCSLLVDELRAELDATDADCQPWEVELGPFGFADCLPSATRGSYDAYTALAFTHALDAVIWKLGNQPGTQPSCTMEAFAMRAVLERAEILVEELQEVLDSGEPPWWSTGHDPGAVDMESIPDLVFQDLDHEMLFMPHLDGIENDEQLAAVLGLGEELTVRGWLTPYDNATDRGHPLTWSTDPSPPSSPTG
;
A
#
# COMPACT_ATOMS: atom_id res chain seq x y z
N MET A 1 15.95 8.06 1.79
CA MET A 1 14.47 8.12 1.79
C MET A 1 14.00 9.49 2.28
N PRO A 2 13.00 10.12 1.64
CA PRO A 2 12.25 11.20 2.29
C PRO A 2 11.69 10.70 3.62
N GLY A 3 11.52 11.59 4.60
CA GLY A 3 10.93 11.21 5.88
C GLY A 3 9.51 10.67 5.67
N ARG A 4 9.13 9.66 6.45
CA ARG A 4 7.74 9.15 6.45
C ARG A 4 6.78 10.28 6.80
N ALA A 5 5.65 10.34 6.11
CA ALA A 5 4.61 11.31 6.40
C ALA A 5 4.14 11.21 7.87
N THR A 6 3.85 12.37 8.44
CA THR A 6 3.34 12.55 9.79
C THR A 6 1.84 12.85 9.75
N SER A 7 1.18 12.85 10.91
CA SER A 7 -0.24 13.24 11.00
C SER A 7 -0.50 14.67 10.52
N GLN A 8 0.50 15.56 10.60
CA GLN A 8 0.39 16.94 10.11
C GLN A 8 0.38 17.00 8.57
N ASP A 9 1.09 16.10 7.90
CA ASP A 9 1.16 16.06 6.45
C ASP A 9 -0.21 15.63 5.89
N PHE A 10 -0.79 14.56 6.46
CA PHE A 10 -2.14 14.12 6.11
C PHE A 10 -3.16 15.25 6.25
N ALA A 11 -3.08 16.07 7.31
CA ALA A 11 -4.00 17.18 7.56
C ALA A 11 -4.08 18.22 6.42
N ALA A 12 -3.10 18.26 5.51
CA ALA A 12 -3.09 19.15 4.35
C ALA A 12 -4.00 18.69 3.19
N TRP A 13 -4.52 17.47 3.21
CA TRP A 13 -5.39 16.94 2.15
C TRP A 13 -6.84 17.42 2.29
N LEU A 14 -7.13 18.60 1.74
CA LEU A 14 -8.41 19.31 1.95
C LEU A 14 -9.64 18.65 1.30
N GLU A 15 -9.44 17.76 0.33
CA GLU A 15 -10.54 17.05 -0.36
C GLU A 15 -11.19 15.99 0.54
N LEU A 16 -10.45 15.43 1.49
CA LEU A 16 -10.98 14.51 2.48
C LEU A 16 -11.48 15.26 3.72
N ASN A 17 -12.44 14.70 4.43
CA ASN A 17 -12.84 15.25 5.72
C ASN A 17 -11.79 14.97 6.82
N PRO A 18 -11.77 15.72 7.94
CA PRO A 18 -10.77 15.55 8.99
C PRO A 18 -10.70 14.15 9.60
N ASP A 19 -11.83 13.48 9.77
CA ASP A 19 -11.92 12.14 10.34
C ASP A 19 -11.28 11.11 9.41
N THR A 20 -11.60 11.17 8.11
CA THR A 20 -11.03 10.31 7.07
C THR A 20 -9.51 10.45 7.00
N ARG A 21 -8.98 11.68 7.06
CA ARG A 21 -7.53 11.92 7.06
C ARG A 21 -6.83 11.29 8.26
N ALA A 22 -7.39 11.48 9.46
CA ALA A 22 -6.81 10.94 10.67
C ALA A 22 -6.88 9.41 10.69
N HIS A 23 -7.98 8.86 10.16
CA HIS A 23 -8.19 7.43 10.00
C HIS A 23 -7.17 6.81 9.04
N LEU A 24 -6.95 7.42 7.87
CA LEU A 24 -5.91 6.98 6.94
C LEU A 24 -4.51 7.03 7.56
N TRP A 25 -4.18 8.10 8.29
CA TRP A 25 -2.88 8.20 8.95
C TRP A 25 -2.68 7.12 10.03
N LEU A 26 -3.72 6.89 10.85
CA LEU A 26 -3.72 5.84 11.87
C LEU A 26 -3.54 4.46 11.23
N THR A 27 -4.31 4.18 10.19
CA THR A 27 -4.23 2.95 9.40
C THR A 27 -2.83 2.73 8.85
N CYS A 28 -2.24 3.75 8.23
CA CYS A 28 -0.87 3.67 7.70
C CYS A 28 0.15 3.33 8.78
N SER A 29 -0.03 3.88 9.98
CA SER A 29 0.87 3.63 11.11
C SER A 29 0.71 2.21 11.66
N LEU A 30 -0.53 1.74 11.82
CA LEU A 30 -0.83 0.37 12.26
C LEU A 30 -0.34 -0.67 11.25
N LEU A 31 -0.65 -0.49 9.96
CA LEU A 31 -0.26 -1.44 8.91
C LEU A 31 1.26 -1.60 8.84
N VAL A 32 2.02 -0.51 9.01
CA VAL A 32 3.48 -0.62 9.07
C VAL A 32 3.94 -1.45 10.27
N ASP A 33 3.36 -1.22 11.44
CA ASP A 33 3.75 -1.93 12.65
C ASP A 33 3.36 -3.42 12.57
N GLU A 34 2.18 -3.74 12.01
CA GLU A 34 1.70 -5.10 11.72
C GLU A 34 2.67 -5.84 10.79
N LEU A 35 2.98 -5.26 9.62
CA LEU A 35 3.88 -5.91 8.64
C LEU A 35 5.33 -6.01 9.15
N ARG A 36 5.79 -5.06 9.96
CA ARG A 36 7.11 -5.17 10.62
C ARG A 36 7.13 -6.31 11.63
N ALA A 37 6.08 -6.48 12.41
CA ALA A 37 5.99 -7.60 13.34
C ALA A 37 6.05 -8.96 12.62
N GLU A 38 5.41 -9.08 11.44
CA GLU A 38 5.50 -10.29 10.61
C GLU A 38 6.90 -10.51 10.04
N LEU A 39 7.57 -9.45 9.57
CA LEU A 39 8.96 -9.53 9.14
C LEU A 39 9.90 -9.96 10.27
N ASP A 40 9.72 -9.42 11.47
CA ASP A 40 10.53 -9.76 12.65
C ASP A 40 10.27 -11.18 13.17
N ALA A 41 9.07 -11.73 12.90
CA ALA A 41 8.70 -13.09 13.23
C ALA A 41 9.06 -14.12 12.15
N THR A 42 9.45 -13.67 10.95
CA THR A 42 9.92 -14.51 9.85
C THR A 42 11.27 -15.15 10.22
N ASP A 43 11.47 -16.42 9.86
CA ASP A 43 12.73 -17.13 10.09
C ASP A 43 13.19 -17.92 8.85
N ALA A 44 14.10 -18.89 9.02
CA ALA A 44 14.61 -19.66 7.89
C ALA A 44 13.58 -20.62 7.26
N ASP A 45 12.53 -20.99 8.02
CA ASP A 45 11.55 -22.00 7.64
C ASP A 45 10.14 -21.40 7.43
N CYS A 46 9.92 -20.14 7.80
CA CYS A 46 8.64 -19.44 7.69
C CYS A 46 8.81 -18.16 6.88
N GLN A 47 7.99 -17.96 5.84
CA GLN A 47 7.98 -16.73 5.04
C GLN A 47 7.02 -15.68 5.63
N PRO A 48 7.19 -14.38 5.32
CA PRO A 48 6.35 -13.32 5.89
C PRO A 48 4.84 -13.52 5.67
N TRP A 49 4.44 -14.00 4.49
CA TRP A 49 3.04 -14.29 4.14
C TRP A 49 2.50 -15.62 4.69
N GLU A 50 3.27 -16.32 5.53
CA GLU A 50 2.86 -17.52 6.27
C GLU A 50 2.71 -17.23 7.77
N VAL A 51 3.15 -16.06 8.21
CA VAL A 51 2.98 -15.56 9.57
C VAL A 51 1.60 -14.91 9.69
N GLU A 52 0.87 -15.24 10.76
CA GLU A 52 -0.44 -14.65 11.06
C GLU A 52 -0.40 -14.06 12.49
N LEU A 53 -0.08 -12.77 12.59
CA LEU A 53 0.06 -12.08 13.89
C LEU A 53 -1.04 -11.05 14.17
N GLY A 54 -1.81 -10.67 13.17
CA GLY A 54 -2.84 -9.65 13.26
C GLY A 54 -4.02 -9.94 12.34
N PRO A 55 -5.04 -9.08 12.37
CA PRO A 55 -6.23 -9.22 11.52
C PRO A 55 -5.92 -8.96 10.03
N PHE A 56 -4.74 -8.42 9.71
CA PHE A 56 -4.32 -8.06 8.37
C PHE A 56 -2.80 -8.14 8.26
N GLY A 57 -2.30 -8.81 7.22
CA GLY A 57 -0.87 -9.07 7.05
C GLY A 57 -0.42 -9.16 5.60
N PHE A 58 0.81 -9.65 5.35
CA PHE A 58 1.32 -9.84 3.99
C PHE A 58 0.44 -10.78 3.15
N ALA A 59 -0.22 -11.73 3.80
CA ALA A 59 -1.09 -12.70 3.15
C ALA A 59 -2.32 -12.04 2.48
N ASP A 60 -2.78 -10.90 3.01
CA ASP A 60 -3.94 -10.13 2.53
C ASP A 60 -3.52 -8.99 1.58
N CYS A 61 -2.31 -8.47 1.80
CA CYS A 61 -1.73 -7.38 1.01
C CYS A 61 -1.34 -7.81 -0.42
N LEU A 62 -1.00 -9.07 -0.62
CA LEU A 62 -0.41 -9.58 -1.86
C LEU A 62 -1.27 -10.68 -2.49
N PRO A 63 -1.35 -10.75 -3.84
CA PRO A 63 -2.16 -11.77 -4.52
C PRO A 63 -1.81 -13.21 -4.10
N SER A 64 -2.81 -14.02 -3.74
CA SER A 64 -2.53 -15.38 -3.29
C SER A 64 -2.09 -16.32 -4.43
N ALA A 65 -2.59 -16.09 -5.65
CA ALA A 65 -2.28 -16.89 -6.83
C ALA A 65 -0.79 -16.89 -7.19
N THR A 66 -0.11 -15.76 -6.99
CA THR A 66 1.32 -15.60 -7.31
C THR A 66 2.25 -15.95 -6.16
N ARG A 67 1.71 -16.41 -5.01
CA ARG A 67 2.49 -16.68 -3.79
C ARG A 67 3.67 -17.65 -4.01
N GLY A 68 3.52 -18.63 -4.91
CA GLY A 68 4.59 -19.55 -5.28
C GLY A 68 5.79 -18.90 -5.99
N SER A 69 5.66 -17.65 -6.42
CA SER A 69 6.72 -16.87 -7.07
C SER A 69 7.36 -15.84 -6.14
N TYR A 70 6.90 -15.75 -4.88
CA TYR A 70 7.42 -14.78 -3.92
C TYR A 70 8.76 -15.22 -3.35
N ASP A 71 9.55 -14.23 -3.00
CA ASP A 71 10.83 -14.37 -2.33
C ASP A 71 10.96 -13.31 -1.23
N ALA A 72 12.06 -13.37 -0.46
CA ALA A 72 12.33 -12.37 0.58
C ALA A 72 12.39 -10.93 0.05
N TYR A 73 12.69 -10.75 -1.24
CA TYR A 73 12.69 -9.43 -1.88
C TYR A 73 11.27 -8.89 -2.06
N THR A 74 10.28 -9.75 -2.27
CA THR A 74 8.87 -9.36 -2.46
C THR A 74 8.32 -8.61 -1.26
N ALA A 75 8.51 -9.13 -0.04
CA ALA A 75 8.04 -8.46 1.18
C ALA A 75 8.76 -7.13 1.42
N LEU A 76 10.09 -7.09 1.19
CA LEU A 76 10.87 -5.85 1.31
C LEU A 76 10.41 -4.80 0.28
N ALA A 77 10.20 -5.21 -0.96
CA ALA A 77 9.69 -4.35 -2.03
C ALA A 77 8.31 -3.78 -1.68
N PHE A 78 7.41 -4.61 -1.14
CA PHE A 78 6.11 -4.14 -0.67
C PHE A 78 6.24 -3.11 0.45
N THR A 79 7.10 -3.32 1.45
CA THR A 79 7.29 -2.31 2.52
C THR A 79 7.82 -0.98 2.00
N HIS A 80 8.71 -1.00 1.00
CA HIS A 80 9.16 0.24 0.33
C HIS A 80 8.05 0.93 -0.45
N ALA A 81 7.20 0.17 -1.14
CA ALA A 81 6.04 0.70 -1.83
C ALA A 81 5.00 1.27 -0.85
N LEU A 82 4.82 0.64 0.31
CA LEU A 82 3.99 1.17 1.39
C LEU A 82 4.54 2.51 1.92
N ASP A 83 5.85 2.62 2.17
CA ASP A 83 6.45 3.90 2.56
C ASP A 83 6.26 4.98 1.46
N ALA A 84 6.30 4.61 0.18
CA ALA A 84 5.99 5.48 -0.96
C ALA A 84 4.54 5.96 -0.96
N VAL A 85 3.59 5.05 -0.79
CA VAL A 85 2.16 5.35 -0.66
C VAL A 85 1.90 6.28 0.53
N ILE A 86 2.45 5.97 1.70
CA ILE A 86 2.29 6.81 2.91
C ILE A 86 2.83 8.22 2.66
N TRP A 87 3.99 8.32 2.01
CA TRP A 87 4.56 9.62 1.66
C TRP A 87 3.66 10.39 0.69
N LYS A 88 3.10 9.74 -0.34
CA LYS A 88 2.18 10.35 -1.31
C LYS A 88 0.90 10.84 -0.67
N LEU A 89 0.23 9.99 0.12
CA LEU A 89 -1.01 10.34 0.82
C LEU A 89 -0.83 11.57 1.73
N GLY A 90 0.32 11.70 2.39
CA GLY A 90 0.62 12.83 3.26
C GLY A 90 1.14 14.08 2.53
N ASN A 91 2.04 13.94 1.57
CA ASN A 91 2.81 15.08 1.03
C ASN A 91 2.41 15.49 -0.40
N GLN A 92 1.76 14.59 -1.13
CA GLN A 92 1.33 14.82 -2.51
C GLN A 92 -0.07 14.22 -2.74
N PRO A 93 -1.08 14.69 -1.99
CA PRO A 93 -2.44 14.17 -2.10
C PRO A 93 -2.95 14.22 -3.55
N GLY A 94 -3.65 13.16 -3.97
CA GLY A 94 -4.09 12.96 -5.35
C GLY A 94 -3.01 12.42 -6.30
N THR A 95 -1.78 12.19 -5.83
CA THR A 95 -0.77 11.49 -6.62
C THR A 95 -1.07 10.00 -6.64
N GLN A 96 -1.25 9.46 -7.84
CA GLN A 96 -1.58 8.07 -8.07
C GLN A 96 -0.36 7.15 -7.87
N PRO A 97 -0.56 5.84 -7.65
CA PRO A 97 0.49 4.83 -7.69
C PRO A 97 1.32 4.93 -8.97
N SER A 98 2.62 4.74 -8.82
CA SER A 98 3.59 4.81 -9.92
C SER A 98 4.00 3.43 -10.46
N CYS A 99 3.59 2.35 -9.80
CA CYS A 99 3.78 0.96 -10.21
C CYS A 99 2.77 0.05 -9.50
N THR A 100 2.66 -1.22 -9.93
CA THR A 100 1.71 -2.20 -9.36
C THR A 100 1.93 -2.46 -7.88
N MET A 101 3.18 -2.47 -7.43
CA MET A 101 3.49 -2.69 -6.02
C MET A 101 2.96 -1.53 -5.14
N GLU A 102 3.03 -0.29 -5.64
CA GLU A 102 2.38 0.83 -4.95
C GLU A 102 0.86 0.73 -5.01
N ALA A 103 0.30 0.22 -6.11
CA ALA A 103 -1.14 0.02 -6.21
C ALA A 103 -1.63 -1.03 -5.18
N PHE A 104 -0.89 -2.13 -5.01
CA PHE A 104 -1.16 -3.10 -3.94
C PHE A 104 -1.04 -2.49 -2.54
N ALA A 105 0.00 -1.69 -2.31
CA ALA A 105 0.18 -1.04 -1.02
C ALA A 105 -0.93 -0.01 -0.73
N MET A 106 -1.39 0.73 -1.75
CA MET A 106 -2.54 1.63 -1.65
C MET A 106 -3.81 0.85 -1.34
N ARG A 107 -4.09 -0.22 -2.08
CA ARG A 107 -5.22 -1.12 -1.83
C ARG A 107 -5.18 -1.65 -0.40
N ALA A 108 -4.04 -2.15 0.05
CA ALA A 108 -3.85 -2.67 1.41
C ALA A 108 -4.14 -1.62 2.49
N VAL A 109 -3.74 -0.36 2.27
CA VAL A 109 -4.10 0.75 3.17
C VAL A 109 -5.61 0.96 3.20
N LEU A 110 -6.29 0.95 2.05
CA LEU A 110 -7.74 1.18 2.01
C LEU A 110 -8.52 0.02 2.65
N GLU A 111 -8.17 -1.22 2.34
CA GLU A 111 -8.81 -2.40 2.95
C GLU A 111 -8.58 -2.45 4.46
N ARG A 112 -7.35 -2.19 4.92
CA ARG A 112 -7.08 -2.13 6.35
C ARG A 112 -7.83 -0.98 7.03
N ALA A 113 -7.99 0.15 6.34
CA ALA A 113 -8.75 1.27 6.85
C ALA A 113 -10.23 0.90 7.00
N GLU A 114 -10.83 0.20 6.05
CA GLU A 114 -12.22 -0.28 6.16
C GLU A 114 -12.40 -1.20 7.38
N ILE A 115 -11.51 -2.19 7.53
CA ILE A 115 -11.50 -3.08 8.71
C ILE A 115 -11.37 -2.28 10.00
N LEU A 116 -10.49 -1.26 10.02
CA LEU A 116 -10.31 -0.43 11.20
C LEU A 116 -11.57 0.39 11.52
N VAL A 117 -12.34 0.88 10.54
CA VAL A 117 -13.62 1.54 10.82
C VAL A 117 -14.57 0.59 11.55
N GLU A 118 -14.67 -0.66 11.08
CA GLU A 118 -15.51 -1.69 11.68
C GLU A 118 -15.07 -2.00 13.12
N GLU A 119 -13.77 -2.23 13.36
CA GLU A 119 -13.19 -2.46 14.69
C GLU A 119 -13.49 -1.31 15.67
N LEU A 120 -13.39 -0.06 15.19
CA LEU A 120 -13.69 1.13 16.00
C LEU A 120 -15.20 1.22 16.29
N GLN A 121 -16.06 0.91 15.33
CA GLN A 121 -17.51 0.91 15.52
C GLN A 121 -17.94 -0.18 16.51
N GLU A 122 -17.36 -1.37 16.44
CA GLU A 122 -17.66 -2.47 17.37
C GLU A 122 -17.35 -2.10 18.83
N VAL A 123 -16.21 -1.44 19.07
CA VAL A 123 -15.86 -0.96 20.41
C VAL A 123 -16.83 0.12 20.89
N LEU A 124 -17.28 1.04 20.03
CA LEU A 124 -18.32 2.01 20.39
C LEU A 124 -19.65 1.35 20.74
N ASP A 125 -20.07 0.37 19.94
CA ASP A 125 -21.32 -0.37 20.13
C ASP A 125 -21.29 -1.24 21.40
N SER A 126 -20.11 -1.70 21.81
CA SER A 126 -19.91 -2.45 23.05
C SER A 126 -20.16 -1.61 24.32
N GLY A 127 -20.11 -0.27 24.19
CA GLY A 127 -20.19 0.66 25.32
C GLY A 127 -18.93 0.70 26.19
N GLU A 128 -17.86 0.00 25.80
CA GLU A 128 -16.55 0.15 26.41
C GLU A 128 -15.97 1.54 26.10
N PRO A 129 -15.24 2.16 27.06
CA PRO A 129 -14.57 3.41 26.78
C PRO A 129 -13.56 3.20 25.64
N PRO A 130 -13.63 3.99 24.55
CA PRO A 130 -12.70 3.87 23.46
C PRO A 130 -11.27 4.01 23.97
N TRP A 131 -10.39 3.10 23.56
CA TRP A 131 -8.97 3.20 23.88
C TRP A 131 -8.30 4.36 23.13
N TRP A 132 -8.95 4.87 22.07
CA TRP A 132 -8.53 6.08 21.36
C TRP A 132 -9.19 7.33 21.97
N SER A 133 -8.35 8.27 22.38
CA SER A 133 -8.75 9.56 22.98
C SER A 133 -8.83 10.65 21.92
N THR A 134 -9.75 10.53 20.97
CA THR A 134 -9.93 11.55 19.93
C THR A 134 -11.40 11.86 19.76
N GLY A 135 -11.72 13.12 19.49
CA GLY A 135 -13.08 13.53 19.07
C GLY A 135 -13.41 13.07 17.65
N HIS A 136 -12.92 11.88 17.26
CA HIS A 136 -13.12 11.27 15.96
C HIS A 136 -14.41 10.47 15.97
N ASP A 137 -15.22 10.69 14.93
CA ASP A 137 -16.45 9.97 14.69
C ASP A 137 -16.21 8.96 13.56
N PRO A 138 -16.15 7.63 13.84
CA PRO A 138 -16.00 6.62 12.80
C PRO A 138 -17.09 6.70 11.73
N GLY A 139 -18.31 7.13 12.08
CA GLY A 139 -19.40 7.31 11.14
C GLY A 139 -19.23 8.49 10.18
N ALA A 140 -18.24 9.37 10.42
CA ALA A 140 -17.88 10.46 9.53
C ALA A 140 -16.75 10.08 8.55
N VAL A 141 -16.15 8.89 8.68
CA VAL A 141 -15.12 8.41 7.75
C VAL A 141 -15.76 8.05 6.41
N ASP A 142 -15.24 8.65 5.33
CA ASP A 142 -15.69 8.38 3.96
C ASP A 142 -14.60 7.62 3.21
N MET A 143 -14.71 6.29 3.18
CA MET A 143 -13.79 5.42 2.44
C MET A 143 -14.23 5.23 0.98
N GLU A 144 -15.52 5.37 0.66
CA GLU A 144 -16.08 5.07 -0.65
C GLU A 144 -15.56 6.02 -1.74
N SER A 145 -15.26 7.27 -1.40
CA SER A 145 -14.78 8.26 -2.37
C SER A 145 -13.27 8.21 -2.64
N ILE A 146 -12.50 7.50 -1.83
CA ILE A 146 -11.02 7.52 -1.89
C ILE A 146 -10.47 6.79 -3.12
N PRO A 147 -10.97 5.59 -3.52
CA PRO A 147 -10.45 4.88 -4.68
C PRO A 147 -10.42 5.73 -5.96
N ASP A 148 -11.49 6.50 -6.21
CA ASP A 148 -11.59 7.42 -7.37
C ASP A 148 -10.56 8.56 -7.34
N LEU A 149 -10.06 8.92 -6.15
CA LEU A 149 -9.05 9.96 -5.97
C LEU A 149 -7.62 9.44 -6.10
N VAL A 150 -7.38 8.18 -5.75
CA VAL A 150 -6.02 7.63 -5.63
C VAL A 150 -5.65 6.68 -6.76
N PHE A 151 -6.62 6.08 -7.45
CA PHE A 151 -6.36 5.19 -8.58
C PHE A 151 -6.71 5.84 -9.91
N GLN A 152 -5.99 5.43 -10.96
CA GLN A 152 -6.32 5.78 -12.34
C GLN A 152 -7.22 4.72 -12.98
N ASP A 153 -6.89 3.47 -12.69
CA ASP A 153 -7.60 2.26 -13.07
C ASP A 153 -7.45 1.23 -11.92
N LEU A 154 -8.15 0.11 -12.07
CA LEU A 154 -8.21 -0.96 -11.08
C LEU A 154 -7.69 -2.28 -11.67
N ASP A 155 -6.81 -2.22 -12.67
CA ASP A 155 -6.35 -3.42 -13.38
C ASP A 155 -5.60 -4.38 -12.44
N HIS A 156 -4.89 -3.83 -11.45
CA HIS A 156 -4.22 -4.58 -10.40
C HIS A 156 -5.18 -5.44 -9.54
N GLU A 157 -6.47 -5.09 -9.44
CA GLU A 157 -7.46 -5.87 -8.70
C GLU A 157 -7.70 -7.24 -9.33
N MET A 158 -7.48 -7.37 -10.65
CA MET A 158 -7.66 -8.63 -11.36
C MET A 158 -6.77 -9.75 -10.80
N LEU A 159 -5.61 -9.40 -10.22
CA LEU A 159 -4.70 -10.37 -9.59
C LEU A 159 -5.24 -10.95 -8.28
N PHE A 160 -6.22 -10.30 -7.66
CA PHE A 160 -6.89 -10.79 -6.45
C PHE A 160 -8.17 -11.58 -6.75
N MET A 161 -8.59 -11.66 -8.01
CA MET A 161 -9.84 -12.32 -8.40
C MET A 161 -9.62 -13.82 -8.67
N PRO A 162 -10.22 -14.74 -7.90
CA PRO A 162 -9.96 -16.18 -8.04
C PRO A 162 -10.31 -16.78 -9.41
N HIS A 163 -11.22 -16.13 -10.15
CA HIS A 163 -11.64 -16.58 -11.48
C HIS A 163 -10.70 -16.09 -12.60
N LEU A 164 -9.73 -15.24 -12.27
CA LEU A 164 -8.68 -14.73 -13.16
C LEU A 164 -7.28 -15.21 -12.73
N ASP A 165 -7.21 -16.20 -11.82
CA ASP A 165 -5.95 -16.82 -11.41
C ASP A 165 -5.13 -17.27 -12.63
N GLY A 166 -3.87 -16.82 -12.70
CA GLY A 166 -2.96 -17.12 -13.81
C GLY A 166 -3.05 -16.15 -14.99
N ILE A 167 -3.84 -15.08 -14.90
CA ILE A 167 -3.94 -14.05 -15.95
C ILE A 167 -2.59 -13.44 -16.34
N GLU A 168 -1.65 -13.36 -15.39
CA GLU A 168 -0.29 -12.87 -15.62
C GLU A 168 0.52 -13.74 -16.59
N ASN A 169 0.06 -14.97 -16.89
CA ASN A 169 0.67 -15.89 -17.83
C ASN A 169 -0.09 -15.99 -19.17
N ASP A 170 -1.25 -15.35 -19.30
CA ASP A 170 -2.07 -15.38 -20.52
C ASP A 170 -1.78 -14.15 -21.39
N GLU A 171 -0.72 -14.24 -22.19
CA GLU A 171 -0.29 -13.17 -23.12
C GLU A 171 -1.42 -12.75 -24.09
N GLN A 172 -2.32 -13.66 -24.45
CA GLN A 172 -3.41 -13.36 -25.38
C GLN A 172 -4.51 -12.57 -24.70
N LEU A 173 -4.89 -12.95 -23.47
CA LEU A 173 -5.85 -12.21 -22.66
C LEU A 173 -5.28 -10.84 -22.25
N ALA A 174 -4.01 -10.79 -21.85
CA ALA A 174 -3.31 -9.56 -21.51
C ALA A 174 -3.32 -8.58 -22.69
N ALA A 175 -2.96 -9.03 -23.90
CA ALA A 175 -3.00 -8.21 -25.10
C ALA A 175 -4.41 -7.72 -25.48
N VAL A 176 -5.46 -8.51 -25.21
CA VAL A 176 -6.86 -8.13 -25.48
C VAL A 176 -7.34 -7.07 -24.48
N LEU A 177 -6.90 -7.16 -23.24
CA LEU A 177 -7.27 -6.25 -22.15
C LEU A 177 -6.35 -5.02 -22.06
N GLY A 178 -5.28 -4.98 -22.84
CA GLY A 178 -4.29 -3.89 -22.80
C GLY A 178 -3.35 -3.97 -21.60
N LEU A 179 -3.27 -5.14 -20.96
CA LEU A 179 -2.45 -5.41 -19.78
C LEU A 179 -1.03 -5.78 -20.24
N GLY A 180 -0.02 -5.19 -19.62
CA GLY A 180 1.39 -5.38 -19.90
C GLY A 180 2.14 -6.23 -18.86
N GLU A 181 3.46 -6.07 -18.80
CA GLU A 181 4.34 -6.80 -17.88
C GLU A 181 4.07 -6.48 -16.40
N GLU A 182 3.36 -5.38 -16.12
CA GLU A 182 2.97 -4.89 -14.80
C GLU A 182 2.07 -5.84 -14.01
N LEU A 183 1.51 -6.88 -14.62
CA LEU A 183 0.77 -7.92 -13.91
C LEU A 183 1.64 -9.07 -13.40
N THR A 184 2.87 -9.18 -13.89
CA THR A 184 3.81 -10.21 -13.45
C THR A 184 4.58 -9.75 -12.20
N VAL A 185 4.92 -10.68 -11.30
CA VAL A 185 5.70 -10.37 -10.08
C VAL A 185 6.97 -9.55 -10.37
N ARG A 186 7.64 -9.83 -11.50
CA ARG A 186 8.85 -9.11 -11.92
C ARG A 186 8.56 -7.68 -12.40
N GLY A 187 7.38 -7.43 -12.95
CA GLY A 187 6.97 -6.13 -13.45
C GLY A 187 6.32 -5.23 -12.40
N TRP A 188 6.04 -5.72 -11.18
CA TRP A 188 5.32 -4.94 -10.17
C TRP A 188 6.02 -3.66 -9.71
N LEU A 189 7.35 -3.59 -9.85
CA LEU A 189 8.14 -2.39 -9.56
C LEU A 189 8.53 -1.62 -10.83
N THR A 190 8.08 -2.06 -12.00
CA THR A 190 8.28 -1.31 -13.24
C THR A 190 7.39 -0.06 -13.17
N PRO A 191 7.96 1.15 -13.35
CA PRO A 191 7.15 2.35 -13.37
C PRO A 191 6.14 2.32 -14.51
N TYR A 192 4.92 2.79 -14.25
CA TYR A 192 3.93 3.04 -15.29
C TYR A 192 4.40 4.15 -16.24
N ASP A 193 3.91 4.15 -17.48
CA ASP A 193 4.31 5.13 -18.50
C ASP A 193 4.02 6.59 -18.10
N ASN A 194 3.03 6.80 -17.24
CA ASN A 194 2.65 8.10 -16.69
C ASN A 194 3.23 8.37 -15.29
N ALA A 195 4.14 7.52 -14.80
CA ALA A 195 4.85 7.78 -13.55
C ALA A 195 5.70 9.06 -13.71
N THR A 196 5.18 10.17 -13.18
CA THR A 196 5.81 11.50 -13.32
C THR A 196 6.62 11.92 -12.10
N ASP A 197 6.70 11.08 -11.05
CA ASP A 197 7.18 11.48 -9.73
C ASP A 197 8.61 11.04 -9.38
N ARG A 198 9.16 11.69 -8.33
CA ARG A 198 10.39 11.29 -7.61
C ARG A 198 10.07 10.40 -6.38
N GLY A 199 8.84 9.90 -6.30
CA GLY A 199 8.28 9.15 -5.18
C GLY A 199 8.34 7.63 -5.34
N HIS A 200 8.61 7.14 -6.56
CA HIS A 200 8.71 5.71 -6.85
C HIS A 200 9.73 4.99 -5.94
N PRO A 201 9.42 3.81 -5.38
CA PRO A 201 10.26 3.13 -4.38
C PRO A 201 11.69 2.86 -4.86
N LEU A 202 11.88 2.58 -6.16
CA LEU A 202 13.22 2.40 -6.74
C LEU A 202 14.02 3.69 -6.91
N THR A 203 13.38 4.86 -6.97
CA THR A 203 14.09 6.16 -7.07
C THR A 203 14.69 6.61 -5.73
N TRP A 204 14.27 5.98 -4.63
CA TRP A 204 14.80 6.23 -3.29
C TRP A 204 16.07 5.42 -2.97
N SER A 205 16.38 4.43 -3.81
CA SER A 205 17.61 3.62 -3.75
C SER A 205 18.80 4.26 -4.47
N THR A 206 18.58 5.28 -5.29
CA THR A 206 19.68 6.04 -5.90
C THR A 206 20.13 7.15 -4.95
N ASP A 207 21.12 6.83 -4.12
CA ASP A 207 22.00 7.85 -3.55
C ASP A 207 22.53 8.72 -4.72
N PRO A 208 22.50 10.06 -4.63
CA PRO A 208 23.20 10.86 -5.62
C PRO A 208 24.66 10.42 -5.61
N SER A 209 25.13 9.86 -6.73
CA SER A 209 26.54 9.52 -6.88
C SER A 209 27.38 10.71 -6.41
N PRO A 210 28.40 10.52 -5.56
CA PRO A 210 29.24 11.63 -5.12
C PRO A 210 29.77 12.35 -6.35
N PRO A 211 29.83 13.68 -6.35
CA PRO A 211 30.25 14.45 -7.51
C PRO A 211 31.61 13.91 -7.97
N SER A 212 31.67 13.47 -9.22
CA SER A 212 32.90 13.02 -9.83
C SER A 212 33.93 14.14 -9.68
N SER A 213 34.98 13.88 -8.89
CA SER A 213 36.07 14.84 -8.71
C SER A 213 36.55 15.29 -10.09
N PRO A 214 36.73 16.61 -10.33
CA PRO A 214 37.23 17.07 -11.60
C PRO A 214 38.67 16.57 -11.76
N THR A 215 38.88 15.74 -12.78
CA THR A 215 40.20 15.51 -13.34
C THR A 215 40.65 16.79 -14.04
N GLY A 216 41.56 17.52 -13.40
CA GLY A 216 42.20 18.72 -13.94
C GLY A 216 43.35 19.18 -13.07
#